data_AF-A0A0R2Q9I7-F1
#
_entry.id   AF-A0A0R2Q9I7-F1
#
_cell.length_a   1.000
_cell.length_b   1.000
_cell.length_c   1.000
_cell.angle_alpha   90.00
_cell.angle_beta   90.00
_cell.angle_gamma   90.00
#
_symmetry.space_group_name_H-M   'P 1'
#
loop_
_entity.id
_entity.type
_entity.pdbx_description
1 polymer ?
#
loop_
_entity_poly.entity_id
_entity_poly.type
_entity_poly.pdbx_seq_one_letter_code
_entity_poly.pdbx_strand_id
1 'polypeptide(L)'
;MTTTDSPWLGDAVSLVEAFRSKDRSPIEELQASLAAIERSDLNAFSFLDPEGALERAKLADVSKPFGGVPLGIKELDAVNGWPYTEASVVFADRKATHTSVMVQRATELGGANHIGLCTASEFGGVNVTRTVLNGATHNPWMHGRTPGGSSGGSAAAVAGGLITIATGGDGGGSIRIPAGFTGLVGLKGTFGRIPRAPHTELGNLTVNTGVMARSIRDTARWFDVCNGHDSRDPLSLQRVDNWEAQLGTHTDSLRGKTVVLAPDWGGAVVSSAMWTQLEEYAKHLCTATGLRIITVNTSLPRIGAAWSISGMVEIHTQLADHWPACADVLTPEMRFGVEATFGKYGTEARAKIESRRAL
;
A
#
# COMPACT_ATOMS: atom_id res chain seq x y z
N MET A 1 -17.04 25.40 19.96
CA MET A 1 -16.03 24.88 19.03
C MET A 1 -16.72 24.76 17.69
N THR A 2 -16.25 25.50 16.68
CA THR A 2 -16.73 25.37 15.30
C THR A 2 -16.35 23.99 14.82
N THR A 3 -17.31 23.06 14.81
CA THR A 3 -17.14 21.75 14.17
C THR A 3 -16.83 22.01 12.71
N THR A 4 -15.59 21.74 12.32
CA THR A 4 -15.16 21.78 10.93
C THR A 4 -15.76 20.57 10.21
N ASP A 5 -16.68 20.82 9.29
CA ASP A 5 -17.44 19.77 8.57
C ASP A 5 -16.59 18.93 7.60
N SER A 6 -15.38 19.38 7.29
CA SER A 6 -14.47 18.77 6.32
C SER A 6 -13.18 18.24 6.96
N PRO A 7 -12.70 17.05 6.52
CA PRO A 7 -11.38 16.54 6.89
C PRO A 7 -10.25 17.46 6.41
N TRP A 8 -9.07 17.27 6.99
CA TRP A 8 -7.87 18.00 6.58
C TRP A 8 -7.42 17.61 5.17
N LEU A 9 -7.33 18.61 4.28
CA LEU A 9 -6.93 18.40 2.88
C LEU A 9 -5.43 18.54 2.65
N GLY A 10 -4.68 19.12 3.61
CA GLY A 10 -3.21 19.11 3.59
C GLY A 10 -2.64 17.71 3.84
N ASP A 11 -1.34 17.57 4.00
CA ASP A 11 -0.73 16.27 4.27
C ASP A 11 -0.70 15.92 5.78
N ALA A 12 -0.39 14.66 6.12
CA ALA A 12 -0.43 14.19 7.51
C ALA A 12 0.55 14.95 8.41
N VAL A 13 1.73 15.31 7.89
CA VAL A 13 2.69 16.16 8.61
C VAL A 13 2.07 17.51 8.98
N SER A 14 1.44 18.21 8.02
CA SER A 14 0.81 19.51 8.30
C SER A 14 -0.37 19.41 9.27
N LEU A 15 -1.09 18.29 9.27
CA LEU A 15 -2.18 18.04 10.21
C LEU A 15 -1.65 17.93 11.65
N VAL A 16 -0.53 17.23 11.85
CA VAL A 16 0.12 17.16 13.18
C VAL A 16 0.58 18.54 13.64
N GLU A 17 1.10 19.38 12.75
CA GLU A 17 1.45 20.77 13.12
C GLU A 17 0.21 21.58 13.53
N ALA A 18 -0.92 21.42 12.83
CA ALA A 18 -2.19 22.05 13.20
C ALA A 18 -2.70 21.56 14.57
N PHE A 19 -2.47 20.29 14.92
CA PHE A 19 -2.76 19.77 16.26
C PHE A 19 -1.87 20.42 17.33
N ARG A 20 -0.58 20.60 17.04
CA ARG A 20 0.39 21.21 17.96
C ARG A 20 0.12 22.69 18.19
N SER A 21 -0.26 23.42 17.14
CA SER A 21 -0.67 24.83 17.23
C SER A 21 -2.08 25.02 17.81
N LYS A 22 -2.85 23.94 17.96
CA LYS A 22 -4.26 23.93 18.40
C LYS A 22 -5.22 24.59 17.42
N ASP A 23 -4.84 24.71 16.14
CA ASP A 23 -5.72 25.16 15.05
C ASP A 23 -6.75 24.08 14.66
N ARG A 24 -6.42 22.82 14.95
CA ARG A 24 -7.29 21.65 14.81
C ARG A 24 -7.05 20.74 16.02
N SER A 25 -8.02 19.94 16.46
CA SER A 25 -7.79 18.88 17.43
C SER A 25 -7.92 17.48 16.82
N PRO A 26 -7.27 16.44 17.39
CA PRO A 26 -7.43 15.05 16.95
C PRO A 26 -8.88 14.56 16.95
N ILE A 27 -9.69 15.00 17.92
CA ILE A 27 -11.12 14.64 18.02
C ILE A 27 -11.91 15.29 16.87
N GLU A 28 -11.71 16.60 16.64
CA GLU A 28 -12.39 17.32 15.55
C GLU A 28 -12.00 16.77 14.17
N GLU A 29 -10.74 16.36 13.99
CA GLU A 29 -10.33 15.70 12.74
C GLU A 29 -10.95 14.31 12.59
N LEU A 30 -10.90 13.47 13.63
CA LEU A 30 -11.54 12.15 13.59
C LEU A 30 -13.03 12.24 13.24
N GLN A 31 -13.76 13.15 13.89
CA GLN A 31 -15.19 13.33 13.65
C GLN A 31 -15.48 13.77 12.22
N ALA A 32 -14.68 14.69 11.68
CA ALA A 32 -14.82 15.13 10.30
C ALA A 32 -14.51 13.99 9.31
N SER A 33 -13.45 13.21 9.55
CA SER A 33 -13.12 12.03 8.75
C SER A 33 -14.22 10.98 8.77
N LEU A 34 -14.73 10.59 9.94
CA LEU A 34 -15.83 9.63 10.04
C LEU A 34 -17.09 10.10 9.32
N ALA A 35 -17.45 11.39 9.49
CA ALA A 35 -18.60 11.96 8.80
C ALA A 35 -18.40 12.06 7.27
N ALA A 36 -17.17 12.32 6.81
CA ALA A 36 -16.85 12.29 5.38
C ALA A 36 -16.89 10.87 4.80
N ILE A 37 -16.41 9.87 5.55
CA ILE A 37 -16.47 8.45 5.17
C ILE A 37 -17.93 8.01 5.04
N GLU A 38 -18.79 8.37 6.00
CA GLU A 38 -20.22 8.03 5.99
C GLU A 38 -20.94 8.61 4.76
N ARG A 39 -20.59 9.83 4.34
CA ARG A 39 -21.19 10.48 3.16
C ARG A 39 -20.60 10.03 1.82
N SER A 40 -19.51 9.27 1.84
CA SER A 40 -18.76 8.92 0.64
C SER A 40 -19.38 7.74 -0.10
N ASP A 41 -19.43 7.83 -1.43
CA ASP A 41 -19.83 6.75 -2.34
C ASP A 41 -18.61 6.03 -2.96
N LEU A 42 -17.40 6.27 -2.44
CA LEU A 42 -16.17 5.68 -2.96
C LEU A 42 -15.98 4.21 -2.58
N ASN A 43 -16.71 3.74 -1.57
CA ASN A 43 -16.56 2.39 -1.00
C ASN A 43 -15.09 2.07 -0.65
N ALA A 44 -14.46 2.97 0.12
CA ALA A 44 -13.04 2.92 0.43
C ALA A 44 -12.72 2.13 1.71
N PHE A 45 -13.71 1.84 2.56
CA PHE A 45 -13.56 1.14 3.84
C PHE A 45 -14.44 -0.10 3.90
N SER A 46 -13.90 -1.23 4.37
CA SER A 46 -14.64 -2.47 4.65
C SER A 46 -15.05 -2.59 6.11
N PHE A 47 -14.37 -1.86 7.01
CA PHE A 47 -14.65 -1.87 8.45
C PHE A 47 -14.26 -0.54 9.10
N LEU A 48 -14.97 -0.13 10.14
CA LEU A 48 -14.66 1.03 10.98
C LEU A 48 -14.74 0.65 12.47
N ASP A 49 -13.91 1.28 13.30
CA ASP A 49 -13.95 1.22 14.77
C ASP A 49 -14.18 2.63 15.35
N PRO A 50 -15.39 3.22 15.22
CA PRO A 50 -15.61 4.61 15.65
C PRO A 50 -15.40 4.81 17.15
N GLU A 51 -15.86 3.86 17.96
CA GLU A 51 -15.76 3.92 19.42
C GLU A 51 -14.31 3.85 19.89
N GLY A 52 -13.55 2.84 19.44
CA GLY A 52 -12.14 2.73 19.79
C GLY A 52 -11.30 3.86 19.21
N ALA A 53 -11.63 4.36 18.01
CA ALA A 53 -10.95 5.51 17.41
C ALA A 53 -11.18 6.79 18.23
N LEU A 54 -12.39 6.99 18.78
CA LEU A 54 -12.71 8.15 19.61
C LEU A 54 -11.92 8.14 20.92
N GLU A 55 -11.82 6.99 21.60
CA GLU A 55 -11.01 6.86 22.81
C GLU A 55 -9.54 7.13 22.54
N ARG A 56 -9.01 6.63 21.41
CA ARG A 56 -7.62 6.90 21.00
C ARG A 56 -7.38 8.35 20.62
N ALA A 57 -8.34 9.03 20.01
CA ALA A 57 -8.25 10.46 19.70
C ALA A 57 -8.23 11.33 20.97
N LYS A 58 -9.02 10.99 22.00
CA LYS A 58 -9.02 11.69 23.30
C LYS A 58 -7.67 11.61 24.00
N LEU A 59 -6.95 10.50 23.83
CA LEU A 59 -5.66 10.21 24.46
C LEU A 59 -4.46 10.47 23.53
N ALA A 60 -4.68 11.15 22.40
CA ALA A 60 -3.66 11.34 21.38
C ALA A 60 -2.47 12.17 21.89
N ASP A 61 -1.26 11.64 21.75
CA ASP A 61 -0.01 12.36 22.00
C ASP A 61 0.48 13.05 20.73
N VAL A 62 0.13 14.33 20.58
CA VAL A 62 0.48 15.16 19.41
C VAL A 62 1.98 15.48 19.30
N SER A 63 2.80 15.10 20.29
CA SER A 63 4.26 15.20 20.19
C SER A 63 4.86 14.13 19.28
N LYS A 64 4.15 13.01 19.07
CA LYS A 64 4.59 11.90 18.21
C LYS A 64 4.52 12.26 16.71
N PRO A 65 5.25 11.52 15.83
CA PRO A 65 5.35 11.83 14.41
C PRO A 65 4.03 11.99 13.65
N PHE A 66 3.02 11.18 14.01
CA PHE A 66 1.66 11.14 13.49
C PHE A 66 0.61 11.22 14.61
N GLY A 67 0.97 11.83 15.74
CA GLY A 67 0.15 11.89 16.95
C GLY A 67 -1.30 12.31 16.70
N GLY A 68 -2.26 11.39 16.83
CA GLY A 68 -3.69 11.66 16.68
C GLY A 68 -4.22 11.67 15.24
N VAL A 69 -3.38 11.50 14.23
CA VAL A 69 -3.81 11.48 12.82
C VAL A 69 -4.68 10.25 12.54
N PRO A 70 -5.89 10.40 11.97
CA PRO A 70 -6.68 9.26 11.52
C PRO A 70 -5.94 8.45 10.44
N LEU A 71 -5.74 7.16 10.70
CA LEU A 71 -5.02 6.22 9.85
C LEU A 71 -5.96 5.14 9.33
N GLY A 72 -6.08 5.01 8.02
CA GLY A 72 -6.70 3.85 7.38
C GLY A 72 -5.71 2.68 7.29
N ILE A 73 -6.16 1.45 7.53
CA ILE A 73 -5.31 0.26 7.42
C ILE A 73 -5.83 -0.59 6.27
N LYS A 74 -5.01 -0.94 5.29
CA LYS A 74 -5.39 -1.89 4.23
C LYS A 74 -5.87 -3.19 4.87
N GLU A 75 -7.02 -3.73 4.44
CA GLU A 75 -7.64 -4.91 5.07
C GLU A 75 -6.84 -6.22 4.99
N LEU A 76 -5.69 -6.21 4.31
CA LEU A 76 -4.72 -7.31 4.28
C LEU A 76 -3.61 -7.15 5.36
N ASP A 77 -3.60 -6.05 6.10
CA ASP A 77 -2.75 -5.85 7.28
C ASP A 77 -3.55 -6.21 8.54
N ALA A 78 -3.01 -7.12 9.36
CA ALA A 78 -3.68 -7.58 10.56
C ALA A 78 -3.71 -6.53 11.68
N VAL A 79 -4.86 -6.40 12.34
CA VAL A 79 -5.06 -5.64 13.58
C VAL A 79 -5.76 -6.55 14.58
N ASN A 80 -5.18 -6.78 15.75
CA ASN A 80 -5.70 -7.75 16.70
C ASN A 80 -7.17 -7.48 17.07
N GLY A 81 -8.03 -8.47 16.88
CA GLY A 81 -9.47 -8.41 17.17
C GLY A 81 -10.34 -7.84 16.04
N TRP A 82 -9.75 -7.24 15.00
CA TRP A 82 -10.48 -6.72 13.84
C TRP A 82 -10.67 -7.81 12.77
N PRO A 83 -11.59 -7.61 11.80
CA PRO A 83 -11.72 -8.51 10.66
C PRO A 83 -10.38 -8.70 9.93
N TYR A 84 -10.12 -9.93 9.47
CA TYR A 84 -8.93 -10.26 8.69
C TYR A 84 -9.31 -11.25 7.59
N THR A 85 -10.06 -10.77 6.61
CA THR A 85 -10.83 -11.61 5.66
C THR A 85 -10.08 -11.91 4.36
N GLU A 86 -8.87 -11.36 4.17
CA GLU A 86 -8.19 -11.26 2.86
C GLU A 86 -9.06 -10.63 1.76
N ALA A 87 -10.05 -9.82 2.13
CA ALA A 87 -11.09 -9.31 1.23
C ALA A 87 -11.89 -10.43 0.51
N SER A 88 -11.92 -11.64 1.06
CA SER A 88 -12.55 -12.83 0.48
C SER A 88 -13.73 -13.32 1.32
N VAL A 89 -14.81 -13.75 0.63
CA VAL A 89 -16.01 -14.33 1.27
C VAL A 89 -15.66 -15.57 2.10
N VAL A 90 -14.64 -16.34 1.68
CA VAL A 90 -14.20 -17.55 2.37
C VAL A 90 -13.80 -17.29 3.83
N PHE A 91 -13.28 -16.08 4.11
CA PHE A 91 -12.79 -15.70 5.43
C PHE A 91 -13.60 -14.56 6.06
N ALA A 92 -14.86 -14.37 5.66
CA ALA A 92 -15.71 -13.26 6.10
C ALA A 92 -15.79 -13.14 7.65
N ASP A 93 -15.80 -14.26 8.37
CA ASP A 93 -15.89 -14.30 9.83
C ASP A 93 -14.52 -14.32 10.54
N ARG A 94 -13.42 -14.35 9.78
CA ARG A 94 -12.07 -14.46 10.35
C ARG A 94 -11.65 -13.14 10.97
N LYS A 95 -11.10 -13.21 12.19
CA LYS A 95 -10.51 -12.08 12.90
C LYS A 95 -9.01 -12.26 13.07
N ALA A 96 -8.28 -11.16 13.03
CA ALA A 96 -6.84 -11.18 13.30
C ALA A 96 -6.57 -11.46 14.78
N THR A 97 -5.56 -12.30 15.04
CA THR A 97 -5.07 -12.67 16.38
C THR A 97 -3.81 -11.91 16.79
N HIS A 98 -3.37 -10.99 15.94
CA HIS A 98 -2.18 -10.19 16.12
C HIS A 98 -2.31 -8.88 15.35
N THR A 99 -1.42 -7.93 15.66
CA THR A 99 -1.24 -6.70 14.88
C THR A 99 0.05 -6.78 14.10
N SER A 100 0.04 -6.42 12.82
CA SER A 100 1.25 -6.42 11.98
C SER A 100 2.27 -5.39 12.50
N VAL A 101 3.56 -5.67 12.36
CA VAL A 101 4.62 -4.80 12.90
C VAL A 101 4.59 -3.39 12.31
N MET A 102 4.21 -3.24 11.04
CA MET A 102 4.04 -1.93 10.43
C MET A 102 2.94 -1.13 11.14
N VAL A 103 1.76 -1.73 11.36
CA VAL A 103 0.65 -1.07 12.06
C VAL A 103 1.03 -0.78 13.50
N GLN A 104 1.67 -1.74 14.17
CA GLN A 104 2.17 -1.57 15.54
C GLN A 104 3.09 -0.34 15.63
N ARG A 105 4.10 -0.25 14.76
CA ARG A 105 5.03 0.90 14.76
C ARG A 105 4.34 2.21 14.43
N ALA A 106 3.47 2.23 13.41
CA ALA A 106 2.73 3.45 13.02
C ALA A 106 1.87 4.00 14.16
N THR A 107 1.29 3.12 14.98
CA THR A 107 0.37 3.49 16.05
C THR A 107 1.09 3.72 17.38
N GLU A 108 1.96 2.80 17.82
CA GLU A 108 2.65 2.89 19.11
C GLU A 108 3.81 3.89 19.08
N LEU A 109 4.66 3.85 18.05
CA LEU A 109 5.79 4.78 17.90
C LEU A 109 5.37 6.06 17.19
N GLY A 110 4.59 5.94 16.12
CA GLY A 110 4.10 7.07 15.33
C GLY A 110 2.97 7.85 16.00
N GLY A 111 2.20 7.24 16.89
CA GLY A 111 1.05 7.88 17.54
C GLY A 111 -0.18 8.03 16.64
N ALA A 112 -0.22 7.36 15.48
CA ALA A 112 -1.35 7.42 14.58
C ALA A 112 -2.60 6.73 15.17
N ASN A 113 -3.77 7.31 14.91
CA ASN A 113 -5.06 6.78 15.36
C ASN A 113 -5.69 5.91 14.26
N HIS A 114 -5.54 4.59 14.34
CA HIS A 114 -6.07 3.67 13.32
C HIS A 114 -7.61 3.56 13.34
N ILE A 115 -8.33 4.02 12.34
CA ILE A 115 -9.80 4.18 12.46
C ILE A 115 -10.64 3.05 11.84
N GLY A 116 -10.03 2.23 10.98
CA GLY A 116 -10.75 1.19 10.26
C GLY A 116 -9.91 0.54 9.16
N LEU A 117 -10.52 -0.41 8.46
CA LEU A 117 -9.91 -1.13 7.36
C LEU A 117 -10.34 -0.56 6.01
N CYS A 118 -9.37 -0.24 5.16
CA CYS A 118 -9.56 0.16 3.79
C CYS A 118 -9.66 -1.06 2.87
N THR A 119 -10.57 -1.01 1.90
CA THR A 119 -10.79 -2.10 0.95
C THR A 119 -9.54 -2.41 0.12
N ALA A 120 -9.38 -3.68 -0.25
CA ALA A 120 -8.31 -4.20 -1.06
C ALA A 120 -8.83 -5.17 -2.14
N SER A 121 -7.97 -5.51 -3.10
CA SER A 121 -8.23 -6.67 -3.95
C SER A 121 -8.18 -7.95 -3.12
N GLU A 122 -8.99 -8.94 -3.48
CA GLU A 122 -8.99 -10.27 -2.87
C GLU A 122 -7.56 -10.86 -2.85
N PHE A 123 -7.06 -11.26 -1.67
CA PHE A 123 -5.68 -11.71 -1.41
C PHE A 123 -4.56 -10.77 -1.87
N GLY A 124 -4.91 -9.53 -2.21
CA GLY A 124 -4.00 -8.61 -2.88
C GLY A 124 -3.59 -9.03 -4.30
N GLY A 125 -4.29 -10.00 -4.91
CA GLY A 125 -3.82 -10.74 -6.07
C GLY A 125 -3.96 -10.05 -7.42
N VAL A 126 -4.76 -8.97 -7.51
CA VAL A 126 -5.01 -8.23 -8.76
C VAL A 126 -4.90 -6.72 -8.60
N ASN A 127 -4.69 -6.01 -9.71
CA ASN A 127 -4.49 -4.57 -9.78
C ASN A 127 -5.81 -3.75 -9.85
N VAL A 128 -6.93 -4.33 -9.43
CA VAL A 128 -8.26 -3.70 -9.35
C VAL A 128 -8.92 -4.04 -8.02
N THR A 129 -9.43 -3.03 -7.32
CA THR A 129 -10.07 -3.21 -6.01
C THR A 129 -11.56 -3.43 -6.18
N ARG A 130 -11.93 -4.70 -6.39
CA ARG A 130 -13.31 -5.18 -6.43
C ARG A 130 -13.35 -6.61 -5.92
N THR A 131 -14.17 -6.88 -4.90
CA THR A 131 -14.35 -8.24 -4.37
C THR A 131 -15.83 -8.58 -4.25
N VAL A 132 -16.12 -9.88 -4.13
CA VAL A 132 -17.49 -10.35 -3.86
C VAL A 132 -17.94 -9.87 -2.47
N LEU A 133 -17.02 -9.85 -1.49
CA LEU A 133 -17.29 -9.47 -0.12
C LEU A 133 -17.60 -7.97 0.04
N ASN A 134 -16.75 -7.11 -0.55
CA ASN A 134 -16.78 -5.66 -0.29
C ASN A 134 -17.32 -4.84 -1.47
N GLY A 135 -17.63 -5.44 -2.61
CA GLY A 135 -18.02 -4.71 -3.82
C GLY A 135 -16.83 -3.99 -4.48
N ALA A 136 -17.12 -2.98 -5.29
CA ALA A 136 -16.11 -2.21 -6.03
C ALA A 136 -15.75 -0.90 -5.31
N THR A 137 -14.46 -0.60 -5.20
CA THR A 137 -14.00 0.73 -4.79
C THR A 137 -13.88 1.63 -6.01
N HIS A 138 -14.26 2.90 -5.85
CA HIS A 138 -14.29 3.89 -6.93
C HIS A 138 -13.14 4.89 -6.84
N ASN A 139 -12.72 5.38 -8.00
CA ASN A 139 -11.69 6.40 -8.11
C ASN A 139 -12.28 7.79 -7.80
N PRO A 140 -11.69 8.57 -6.87
CA PRO A 140 -12.20 9.90 -6.53
C PRO A 140 -12.14 10.91 -7.68
N TRP A 141 -11.30 10.68 -8.69
CA TRP A 141 -11.23 11.53 -9.89
C TRP A 141 -12.33 11.21 -10.91
N MET A 142 -12.90 10.00 -10.85
CA MET A 142 -13.98 9.57 -11.74
C MET A 142 -14.70 8.35 -11.15
N HIS A 143 -15.89 8.56 -10.56
CA HIS A 143 -16.72 7.48 -10.04
C HIS A 143 -16.99 6.42 -11.13
N GLY A 144 -17.15 5.16 -10.73
CA GLY A 144 -17.28 4.02 -11.64
C GLY A 144 -15.95 3.54 -12.26
N ARG A 145 -14.84 4.27 -12.10
CA ARG A 145 -13.49 3.79 -12.48
C ARG A 145 -12.77 3.19 -11.28
N THR A 146 -11.83 2.28 -11.56
CA THR A 146 -10.97 1.71 -10.53
C THR A 146 -9.96 2.74 -10.01
N PRO A 147 -9.70 2.80 -8.69
CA PRO A 147 -8.55 3.51 -8.13
C PRO A 147 -7.25 2.71 -8.30
N GLY A 148 -7.28 1.57 -8.99
CA GLY A 148 -6.18 0.61 -9.05
C GLY A 148 -6.25 -0.42 -7.92
N GLY A 149 -5.16 -1.15 -7.71
CA GLY A 149 -5.12 -2.20 -6.70
C GLY A 149 -3.73 -2.81 -6.51
N SER A 150 -3.52 -3.55 -5.43
CA SER A 150 -4.53 -3.97 -4.47
C SER A 150 -4.79 -3.05 -3.29
N SER A 151 -4.09 -1.93 -3.15
CA SER A 151 -4.34 -0.96 -2.06
C SER A 151 -5.32 0.15 -2.49
N GLY A 152 -6.37 -0.20 -3.24
CA GLY A 152 -7.25 0.80 -3.86
C GLY A 152 -8.14 1.55 -2.89
N GLY A 153 -8.65 0.90 -1.84
CA GLY A 153 -9.38 1.58 -0.75
C GLY A 153 -8.50 2.61 -0.05
N SER A 154 -7.27 2.24 0.30
CA SER A 154 -6.30 3.15 0.90
C SER A 154 -6.04 4.38 0.01
N ALA A 155 -5.88 4.16 -1.30
CA ALA A 155 -5.66 5.25 -2.25
C ALA A 155 -6.91 6.12 -2.46
N ALA A 156 -8.09 5.52 -2.57
CA ALA A 156 -9.34 6.25 -2.70
C ALA A 156 -9.66 7.08 -1.46
N ALA A 157 -9.41 6.54 -0.26
CA ALA A 157 -9.62 7.25 1.01
C ALA A 157 -8.70 8.48 1.14
N VAL A 158 -7.42 8.34 0.77
CA VAL A 158 -6.44 9.43 0.86
C VAL A 158 -6.64 10.46 -0.26
N ALA A 159 -6.81 10.03 -1.51
CA ALA A 159 -7.01 10.95 -2.64
C ALA A 159 -8.40 11.61 -2.62
N GLY A 160 -9.42 10.91 -2.10
CA GLY A 160 -10.78 11.42 -1.95
C GLY A 160 -10.95 12.37 -0.76
N GLY A 161 -9.90 12.66 0.01
CA GLY A 161 -9.95 13.58 1.14
C GLY A 161 -10.76 13.07 2.33
N LEU A 162 -10.89 11.74 2.49
CA LEU A 162 -11.57 11.14 3.65
C LEU A 162 -10.64 11.09 4.87
N ILE A 163 -9.37 10.79 4.63
CA ILE A 163 -8.27 10.75 5.59
C ILE A 163 -6.97 11.24 4.93
N THR A 164 -5.91 11.42 5.71
CA THR A 164 -4.64 11.96 5.20
C THR A 164 -3.60 10.90 4.85
N ILE A 165 -3.67 9.73 5.47
CA ILE A 165 -2.66 8.68 5.35
C ILE A 165 -3.30 7.30 5.58
N ALA A 166 -2.86 6.31 4.81
CA ALA A 166 -3.30 4.93 4.96
C ALA A 166 -2.14 3.95 4.76
N THR A 167 -2.24 2.74 5.29
CA THR A 167 -1.26 1.68 4.97
C THR A 167 -1.46 1.17 3.54
N GLY A 168 -0.42 0.56 2.99
CA GLY A 168 -0.48 -0.12 1.71
C GLY A 168 0.48 -1.31 1.64
N GLY A 169 0.29 -2.15 0.63
CA GLY A 169 1.20 -3.27 0.33
C GLY A 169 1.40 -3.40 -1.18
N ASP A 170 2.62 -3.76 -1.61
CA ASP A 170 3.06 -3.80 -3.01
C ASP A 170 3.88 -5.07 -3.28
N GLY A 171 3.25 -6.06 -3.93
CA GLY A 171 3.93 -7.23 -4.50
C GLY A 171 4.27 -7.05 -5.97
N GLY A 172 3.29 -6.63 -6.78
CA GLY A 172 3.43 -6.42 -8.23
C GLY A 172 3.20 -4.98 -8.69
N GLY A 173 3.16 -4.01 -7.77
CA GLY A 173 2.75 -2.62 -8.04
C GLY A 173 1.65 -2.11 -7.12
N SER A 174 1.24 -2.86 -6.11
CA SER A 174 -0.01 -2.59 -5.37
C SER A 174 -0.02 -1.36 -4.44
N ILE A 175 1.11 -0.64 -4.31
CA ILE A 175 1.15 0.74 -3.79
C ILE A 175 1.26 1.72 -4.97
N ARG A 176 2.17 1.44 -5.91
CA ARG A 176 2.52 2.35 -7.03
C ARG A 176 1.40 2.51 -8.07
N ILE A 177 0.70 1.44 -8.43
CA ILE A 177 -0.41 1.43 -9.37
C ILE A 177 -1.56 2.30 -8.84
N PRO A 178 -2.11 2.03 -7.63
CA PRO A 178 -3.20 2.86 -7.14
C PRO A 178 -2.75 4.30 -6.90
N ALA A 179 -1.53 4.54 -6.43
CA ALA A 179 -0.98 5.90 -6.35
C ALA A 179 -0.98 6.63 -7.69
N GLY A 180 -0.54 5.96 -8.77
CA GLY A 180 -0.54 6.52 -10.11
C GLY A 180 -1.95 6.80 -10.64
N PHE A 181 -2.93 5.97 -10.28
CA PHE A 181 -4.33 6.14 -10.71
C PHE A 181 -5.06 7.21 -9.92
N THR A 182 -4.60 7.53 -8.72
CA THR A 182 -5.23 8.51 -7.83
C THR A 182 -4.38 9.75 -7.55
N GLY A 183 -3.25 9.92 -8.23
CA GLY A 183 -2.39 11.11 -8.11
C GLY A 183 -1.67 11.24 -6.76
N LEU A 184 -1.32 10.12 -6.13
CA LEU A 184 -0.62 10.08 -4.84
C LEU A 184 0.87 9.70 -4.99
N VAL A 185 1.61 9.77 -3.88
CA VAL A 185 3.00 9.30 -3.83
C VAL A 185 3.02 7.79 -3.61
N GLY A 186 3.61 7.04 -4.54
CA GLY A 186 3.75 5.58 -4.46
C GLY A 186 5.21 5.15 -4.31
N LEU A 187 5.65 4.83 -3.08
CA LEU A 187 6.98 4.29 -2.83
C LEU A 187 6.91 2.82 -2.38
N LYS A 188 7.48 1.94 -3.20
CA LYS A 188 7.82 0.57 -2.76
C LYS A 188 9.26 0.54 -2.26
N GLY A 189 9.44 0.44 -0.94
CA GLY A 189 10.77 0.35 -0.34
C GLY A 189 11.55 -0.90 -0.76
N THR A 190 12.83 -0.94 -0.42
CA THR A 190 13.64 -2.17 -0.50
C THR A 190 12.97 -3.29 0.28
N PHE A 191 12.96 -4.51 -0.27
CA PHE A 191 12.43 -5.70 0.43
C PHE A 191 13.07 -5.83 1.83
N GLY A 192 12.26 -6.08 2.86
CA GLY A 192 12.72 -6.16 4.25
C GLY A 192 12.95 -4.81 4.95
N ARG A 193 12.81 -3.66 4.27
CA ARG A 193 12.97 -2.34 4.91
C ARG A 193 11.95 -2.10 6.03
N ILE A 194 10.70 -2.50 5.79
CA ILE A 194 9.64 -2.60 6.80
C ILE A 194 9.36 -4.10 6.97
N PRO A 195 9.49 -4.66 8.20
CA PRO A 195 9.26 -6.09 8.45
C PRO A 195 7.81 -6.50 8.20
N ARG A 196 7.62 -7.78 7.85
CA ARG A 196 6.31 -8.46 7.72
C ARG A 196 5.94 -9.32 8.94
N ALA A 197 6.65 -9.12 10.05
CA ALA A 197 6.39 -9.77 11.32
C ALA A 197 4.99 -9.45 11.89
N PRO A 198 4.44 -10.27 12.82
CA PRO A 198 5.06 -11.45 13.45
C PRO A 198 4.93 -12.76 12.65
N HIS A 199 4.11 -12.79 11.60
CA HIS A 199 3.90 -13.97 10.76
C HIS A 199 4.52 -13.76 9.37
N THR A 200 5.84 -13.62 9.33
CA THR A 200 6.54 -13.42 8.07
C THR A 200 6.44 -14.65 7.17
N GLU A 201 5.82 -14.48 6.01
CA GLU A 201 5.76 -15.51 4.97
C GLU A 201 6.80 -15.25 3.87
N LEU A 202 7.54 -16.30 3.50
CA LEU A 202 8.68 -16.23 2.58
C LEU A 202 8.32 -16.57 1.12
N GLY A 203 7.05 -16.40 0.71
CA GLY A 203 6.48 -16.83 -0.57
C GLY A 203 7.27 -16.43 -1.83
N ASN A 204 6.72 -15.52 -2.66
CA ASN A 204 7.42 -15.09 -3.89
C ASN A 204 8.46 -13.97 -3.64
N LEU A 205 8.64 -13.54 -2.38
CA LEU A 205 9.55 -12.48 -1.93
C LEU A 205 9.39 -11.15 -2.68
N THR A 206 8.17 -10.82 -3.10
CA THR A 206 7.89 -9.56 -3.79
C THR A 206 7.16 -8.53 -2.94
N VAL A 207 6.45 -8.98 -1.90
CA VAL A 207 5.56 -8.14 -1.09
C VAL A 207 6.35 -7.24 -0.15
N ASN A 208 6.17 -5.94 -0.34
CA ASN A 208 6.60 -4.89 0.56
C ASN A 208 5.37 -4.23 1.20
N THR A 209 5.42 -3.99 2.50
CA THR A 209 4.46 -3.10 3.18
C THR A 209 4.96 -1.65 3.11
N GLY A 210 4.04 -0.70 3.22
CA GLY A 210 4.33 0.72 3.07
C GLY A 210 3.12 1.58 3.33
N VAL A 211 3.09 2.74 2.68
CA VAL A 211 2.12 3.80 2.95
C VAL A 211 1.51 4.31 1.66
N MET A 212 0.28 4.79 1.78
CA MET A 212 -0.40 5.62 0.80
C MET A 212 -0.58 7.02 1.37
N ALA A 213 0.02 8.02 0.72
CA ALA A 213 0.11 9.38 1.25
C ALA A 213 0.12 10.43 0.12
N ARG A 214 -0.27 11.65 0.46
CA ARG A 214 -0.30 12.79 -0.48
C ARG A 214 1.06 13.40 -0.75
N SER A 215 2.02 13.29 0.18
CA SER A 215 3.29 14.00 0.08
C SER A 215 4.51 13.09 0.26
N ILE A 216 5.64 13.57 -0.29
CA ILE A 216 6.95 12.92 -0.14
C ILE A 216 7.37 12.94 1.34
N ARG A 217 7.08 14.01 2.09
CA ARG A 217 7.42 14.10 3.51
C ARG A 217 6.60 13.18 4.41
N ASP A 218 5.32 12.97 4.11
CA ASP A 218 4.51 11.94 4.79
C ASP A 218 5.13 10.54 4.57
N THR A 219 5.50 10.25 3.32
CA THR A 219 6.14 8.98 2.97
C THR A 219 7.47 8.82 3.70
N ALA A 220 8.32 9.85 3.70
CA ALA A 220 9.61 9.81 4.38
C ALA A 220 9.46 9.62 5.89
N ARG A 221 8.57 10.38 6.54
CA ARG A 221 8.26 10.24 7.98
C ARG A 221 7.71 8.85 8.31
N TRP A 222 6.91 8.26 7.41
CA TRP A 222 6.44 6.88 7.57
C TRP A 222 7.61 5.90 7.62
N PHE A 223 8.61 6.05 6.74
CA PHE A 223 9.80 5.21 6.81
C PHE A 223 10.58 5.46 8.10
N ASP A 224 10.77 6.69 8.56
CA ASP A 224 11.40 6.98 9.86
C ASP A 224 10.71 6.24 11.02
N VAL A 225 9.37 6.12 10.99
CA VAL A 225 8.61 5.41 12.03
C VAL A 225 8.67 3.88 11.86
N CYS A 226 8.38 3.38 10.66
CA CYS A 226 8.03 1.97 10.45
C CYS A 226 9.21 1.08 10.05
N ASN A 227 10.33 1.65 9.60
CA ASN A 227 11.46 0.86 9.09
C ASN A 227 12.35 0.27 10.19
N GLY A 228 13.11 -0.76 9.81
CA GLY A 228 14.18 -1.36 10.63
C GLY A 228 13.89 -2.79 11.09
N HIS A 229 14.94 -3.44 11.58
CA HIS A 229 14.97 -4.87 11.86
C HIS A 229 13.88 -5.31 12.87
N ASP A 230 13.37 -6.51 12.71
CA ASP A 230 12.54 -7.22 13.70
C ASP A 230 12.96 -8.69 13.71
N SER A 231 13.24 -9.24 14.89
CA SER A 231 13.78 -10.61 15.03
C SER A 231 12.82 -11.71 14.58
N ARG A 232 11.52 -11.39 14.43
CA ARG A 232 10.50 -12.32 13.92
C ARG A 232 10.43 -12.35 12.40
N ASP A 233 11.18 -11.47 11.73
CA ASP A 233 11.34 -11.43 10.27
C ASP A 233 12.82 -11.64 9.89
N PRO A 234 13.21 -12.84 9.42
CA PRO A 234 14.61 -13.15 9.11
C PRO A 234 15.17 -12.37 7.91
N LEU A 235 14.31 -11.75 7.10
CA LEU A 235 14.73 -10.94 5.94
C LEU A 235 14.66 -9.43 6.20
N SER A 236 14.32 -9.02 7.42
CA SER A 236 14.24 -7.61 7.78
C SER A 236 15.63 -6.94 7.82
N LEU A 237 15.70 -5.74 7.25
CA LEU A 237 16.92 -4.96 7.14
C LEU A 237 17.15 -4.08 8.37
N GLN A 238 18.42 -3.75 8.62
CA GLN A 238 18.79 -2.78 9.66
C GLN A 238 18.13 -1.43 9.44
N ARG A 239 17.84 -0.73 10.55
CA ARG A 239 17.20 0.58 10.53
C ARG A 239 18.04 1.61 9.76
N VAL A 240 17.35 2.47 9.03
CA VAL A 240 17.91 3.68 8.41
C VAL A 240 17.12 4.86 8.94
N ASP A 241 17.82 5.85 9.47
CA ASP A 241 17.25 7.05 10.08
C ASP A 241 17.29 8.26 9.13
N ASN A 242 16.54 9.29 9.51
CA ASN A 242 16.54 10.62 8.90
C ASN A 242 16.00 10.65 7.46
N TRP A 243 15.01 9.83 7.14
CA TRP A 243 14.35 9.85 5.84
C TRP A 243 13.74 11.22 5.55
N GLU A 244 12.97 11.77 6.50
CA GLU A 244 12.34 13.07 6.33
C GLU A 244 13.36 14.22 6.42
N ALA A 245 14.25 14.17 7.40
CA ALA A 245 15.25 15.22 7.64
C ALA A 245 16.27 15.36 6.51
N GLN A 246 16.49 14.32 5.70
CA GLN A 246 17.39 14.35 4.54
C GLN A 246 16.68 14.61 3.20
N LEU A 247 15.39 14.97 3.21
CA LEU A 247 14.72 15.35 1.96
C LEU A 247 15.40 16.56 1.33
N GLY A 248 15.75 16.43 0.06
CA GLY A 248 16.43 17.47 -0.72
C GLY A 248 17.95 17.56 -0.50
N THR A 249 18.51 16.96 0.56
CA THR A 249 19.96 17.08 0.87
C THR A 249 20.85 16.36 -0.14
N HIS A 250 20.28 15.41 -0.90
CA HIS A 250 21.00 14.62 -1.90
C HIS A 250 21.00 15.26 -3.30
N THR A 251 20.34 16.40 -3.49
CA THR A 251 20.15 17.03 -4.82
C THR A 251 21.47 17.28 -5.54
N ASP A 252 22.46 17.85 -4.85
CA ASP A 252 23.76 18.14 -5.46
C ASP A 252 24.55 16.87 -5.79
N SER A 253 24.39 15.81 -4.99
CA SER A 253 25.03 14.51 -5.27
C SER A 253 24.48 13.82 -6.53
N LEU A 254 23.24 14.15 -6.91
CA LEU A 254 22.57 13.62 -8.10
C LEU A 254 22.95 14.39 -9.38
N ARG A 255 23.54 15.59 -9.27
CA ARG A 255 23.88 16.40 -10.44
C ARG A 255 24.89 15.68 -11.35
N GLY A 256 24.62 15.68 -12.65
CA GLY A 256 25.48 15.06 -13.66
C GLY A 256 25.49 13.52 -13.68
N LYS A 257 24.76 12.86 -12.76
CA LYS A 257 24.59 11.40 -12.76
C LYS A 257 23.77 10.96 -13.96
N THR A 258 23.76 9.66 -14.22
CA THR A 258 23.06 9.06 -15.35
C THR A 258 21.72 8.49 -14.93
N VAL A 259 20.72 8.62 -15.79
CA VAL A 259 19.39 8.03 -15.62
C VAL A 259 19.02 7.23 -16.88
N VAL A 260 18.22 6.18 -16.71
CA VAL A 260 17.69 5.38 -17.81
C VAL A 260 16.21 5.64 -17.91
N LEU A 261 15.74 6.02 -19.11
CA LEU A 261 14.32 6.08 -19.42
C LEU A 261 13.92 4.78 -20.13
N ALA A 262 13.34 3.85 -19.39
CA ALA A 262 12.94 2.54 -19.89
C ALA A 262 11.46 2.58 -20.35
N PRO A 263 11.15 2.32 -21.63
CA PRO A 263 9.78 2.39 -22.14
C PRO A 263 8.88 1.32 -21.56
N ASP A 264 9.35 0.07 -21.57
CA ASP A 264 8.50 -1.08 -21.28
C ASP A 264 9.18 -2.15 -20.41
N TRP A 265 10.42 -1.92 -19.99
CA TRP A 265 11.26 -2.93 -19.31
C TRP A 265 11.32 -4.28 -20.07
N GLY A 266 11.19 -4.23 -21.39
CA GLY A 266 11.21 -5.39 -22.28
C GLY A 266 9.92 -6.20 -22.34
N GLY A 267 8.79 -5.69 -21.84
CA GLY A 267 7.53 -6.44 -21.92
C GLY A 267 6.22 -5.77 -21.47
N ALA A 268 6.25 -4.55 -20.96
CA ALA A 268 5.05 -3.81 -20.61
C ALA A 268 4.39 -3.18 -21.85
N VAL A 269 3.07 -3.06 -21.82
CA VAL A 269 2.33 -2.26 -22.81
C VAL A 269 2.15 -0.87 -22.25
N VAL A 270 2.65 0.15 -22.97
CA VAL A 270 2.54 1.55 -22.56
C VAL A 270 1.73 2.33 -23.58
N SER A 271 0.72 3.06 -23.08
CA SER A 271 -0.06 3.97 -23.92
C SER A 271 0.84 5.08 -24.46
N SER A 272 0.70 5.41 -25.75
CA SER A 272 1.44 6.51 -26.37
C SER A 272 1.24 7.84 -25.65
N ALA A 273 0.00 8.13 -25.21
CA ALA A 273 -0.31 9.34 -24.45
C ALA A 273 0.43 9.38 -23.10
N MET A 274 0.53 8.25 -22.40
CA MET A 274 1.29 8.16 -21.15
C MET A 274 2.79 8.30 -21.41
N TRP A 275 3.30 7.69 -22.48
CA TRP A 275 4.70 7.78 -22.84
C TRP A 275 5.14 9.21 -23.14
N THR A 276 4.34 9.97 -23.90
CA THR A 276 4.61 11.39 -24.17
C THR A 276 4.77 12.19 -22.87
N GLN A 277 3.87 11.98 -21.90
CA GLN A 277 3.97 12.65 -20.60
C GLN A 277 5.24 12.25 -19.83
N LEU A 278 5.56 10.95 -19.80
CA LEU A 278 6.78 10.47 -19.13
C LEU A 278 8.06 11.04 -19.75
N GLU A 279 8.12 11.15 -21.08
CA GLU A 279 9.25 11.78 -21.77
C GLU A 279 9.39 13.27 -21.42
N GLU A 280 8.28 14.01 -21.35
CA GLU A 280 8.26 15.42 -20.94
C GLU A 280 8.76 15.60 -19.50
N TYR A 281 8.25 14.80 -18.56
CA TYR A 281 8.70 14.84 -17.17
C TYR A 281 10.16 14.43 -17.00
N ALA A 282 10.62 13.42 -17.75
CA ALA A 282 12.02 13.00 -17.73
C ALA A 282 12.95 14.13 -18.23
N LYS A 283 12.57 14.82 -19.32
CA LYS A 283 13.31 15.98 -19.84
C LYS A 283 13.35 17.10 -18.79
N HIS A 284 12.21 17.43 -18.19
CA HIS A 284 12.13 18.45 -17.15
C HIS A 284 13.03 18.12 -15.95
N LEU A 285 12.99 16.86 -15.47
CA LEU A 285 13.85 16.39 -14.38
C LEU A 285 15.33 16.52 -14.76
N CYS A 286 15.72 16.13 -15.98
CA CYS A 286 17.09 16.26 -16.46
C CYS A 286 17.54 17.72 -16.54
N THR A 287 16.69 18.64 -16.99
CA THR A 287 16.98 20.08 -16.99
C THR A 287 17.19 20.61 -15.57
N ALA A 288 16.33 20.24 -14.62
CA ALA A 288 16.41 20.73 -13.24
C ALA A 288 17.62 20.18 -12.47
N THR A 289 18.00 18.93 -12.74
CA THR A 289 19.03 18.21 -11.97
C THR A 289 20.36 18.10 -12.69
N GLY A 290 20.42 18.30 -14.00
CA GLY A 290 21.60 17.97 -14.81
C GLY A 290 21.82 16.47 -14.97
N LEU A 291 20.81 15.62 -14.68
CA LEU A 291 20.86 14.19 -14.99
C LEU A 291 21.02 13.99 -16.50
N ARG A 292 21.78 12.97 -16.88
CA ARG A 292 22.03 12.60 -18.28
C ARG A 292 21.32 11.30 -18.60
N ILE A 293 20.40 11.34 -19.56
CA ILE A 293 19.74 10.13 -20.05
C ILE A 293 20.77 9.29 -20.80
N ILE A 294 20.88 8.02 -20.44
CA ILE A 294 21.67 7.03 -21.15
C ILE A 294 20.79 5.87 -21.58
N THR A 295 21.22 5.17 -22.63
CA THR A 295 20.59 3.94 -23.09
C THR A 295 21.33 2.74 -22.49
N VAL A 296 20.59 1.82 -21.92
CA VAL A 296 21.08 0.50 -21.52
C VAL A 296 20.08 -0.56 -22.00
N ASN A 297 20.51 -1.81 -22.10
CA ASN A 297 19.57 -2.91 -22.32
C ASN A 297 18.70 -3.06 -21.05
N THR A 298 17.41 -2.77 -21.18
CA THR A 298 16.42 -2.86 -20.09
C THR A 298 15.53 -4.10 -20.21
N SER A 299 15.88 -5.03 -21.09
CA SER A 299 15.15 -6.30 -21.25
C SER A 299 15.28 -7.14 -19.99
N LEU A 300 14.14 -7.51 -19.40
CA LEU A 300 14.09 -8.38 -18.23
C LEU A 300 13.66 -9.81 -18.62
N PRO A 301 14.16 -10.84 -17.92
CA PRO A 301 13.66 -12.20 -18.08
C PRO A 301 12.15 -12.29 -17.82
N ARG A 302 11.43 -13.06 -18.65
CA ARG A 302 9.99 -13.26 -18.48
C ARG A 302 9.70 -14.20 -17.29
N ILE A 303 9.51 -13.60 -16.11
CA ILE A 303 9.27 -14.29 -14.84
C ILE A 303 7.81 -14.25 -14.35
N GLY A 304 6.89 -13.66 -15.13
CA GLY A 304 5.48 -13.51 -14.72
C GLY A 304 4.78 -14.83 -14.36
N ALA A 305 5.01 -15.90 -15.13
CA ALA A 305 4.47 -17.22 -14.81
C ALA A 305 5.07 -17.79 -13.51
N ALA A 306 6.36 -17.57 -13.26
CA ALA A 306 7.02 -18.01 -12.02
C ALA A 306 6.48 -17.27 -10.79
N TRP A 307 6.23 -15.97 -10.95
CA TRP A 307 5.63 -15.13 -9.92
C TRP A 307 4.18 -15.56 -9.62
N SER A 308 3.39 -15.80 -10.66
CA SER A 308 2.00 -16.26 -10.54
C SER A 308 1.90 -17.64 -9.90
N ILE A 309 2.68 -18.62 -10.37
CA ILE A 309 2.67 -19.99 -9.80
C ILE A 309 3.06 -19.95 -8.32
N SER A 310 4.15 -19.25 -7.96
CA SER A 310 4.59 -19.21 -6.56
C SER A 310 3.62 -18.45 -5.64
N GLY A 311 3.00 -17.36 -6.11
CA GLY A 311 1.99 -16.64 -5.33
C GLY A 311 0.69 -17.42 -5.12
N MET A 312 0.24 -18.18 -6.12
CA MET A 312 -1.02 -18.93 -6.00
C MET A 312 -0.89 -20.18 -5.11
N VAL A 313 0.31 -20.71 -4.91
CA VAL A 313 0.55 -21.80 -3.94
C VAL A 313 0.22 -21.33 -2.51
N GLU A 314 0.58 -20.10 -2.15
CA GLU A 314 0.27 -19.50 -0.85
C GLU A 314 -1.24 -19.39 -0.65
N ILE A 315 -1.94 -18.83 -1.65
CA ILE A 315 -3.39 -18.64 -1.61
C ILE A 315 -4.14 -19.98 -1.57
N HIS A 316 -3.72 -20.96 -2.38
CA HIS A 316 -4.29 -22.31 -2.32
C HIS A 316 -4.08 -22.93 -0.93
N THR A 317 -2.91 -22.73 -0.31
CA THR A 317 -2.64 -23.21 1.05
C THR A 317 -3.54 -22.53 2.08
N GLN A 318 -3.78 -21.21 1.94
CA GLN A 318 -4.70 -20.49 2.81
C GLN A 318 -6.16 -20.95 2.65
N LEU A 319 -6.59 -21.24 1.41
CA LEU A 319 -7.93 -21.77 1.13
C LEU A 319 -8.13 -23.17 1.73
N ALA A 320 -7.07 -23.98 1.85
CA ALA A 320 -7.08 -25.27 2.52
C ALA A 320 -8.29 -26.14 2.12
N ASP A 321 -9.04 -26.65 3.10
CA ASP A 321 -10.19 -27.55 2.90
C ASP A 321 -11.40 -26.87 2.25
N HIS A 322 -11.39 -25.53 2.08
CA HIS A 322 -12.44 -24.84 1.33
C HIS A 322 -12.30 -25.06 -0.19
N TRP A 323 -11.11 -25.39 -0.69
CA TRP A 323 -10.89 -25.64 -2.11
C TRP A 323 -11.19 -27.11 -2.47
N PRO A 324 -11.91 -27.41 -3.58
CA PRO A 324 -12.40 -26.50 -4.62
C PRO A 324 -13.82 -25.96 -4.40
N ALA A 325 -14.50 -26.33 -3.31
CA ALA A 325 -15.90 -26.00 -3.08
C ALA A 325 -16.19 -24.47 -3.03
N CYS A 326 -15.21 -23.66 -2.66
CA CYS A 326 -15.33 -22.20 -2.60
C CYS A 326 -15.10 -21.48 -3.95
N ALA A 327 -14.84 -22.19 -5.04
CA ALA A 327 -14.43 -21.56 -6.30
C ALA A 327 -15.41 -20.49 -6.82
N ASP A 328 -16.71 -20.68 -6.61
CA ASP A 328 -17.76 -19.77 -7.11
C ASP A 328 -17.93 -18.50 -6.25
N VAL A 329 -17.32 -18.43 -5.07
CA VAL A 329 -17.34 -17.24 -4.20
C VAL A 329 -16.04 -16.43 -4.25
N LEU A 330 -15.05 -16.88 -5.02
CA LEU A 330 -13.85 -16.11 -5.34
C LEU A 330 -14.11 -15.16 -6.51
N THR A 331 -13.31 -14.11 -6.61
CA THR A 331 -13.26 -13.29 -7.83
C THR A 331 -12.80 -14.14 -9.02
N PRO A 332 -13.29 -13.87 -10.26
CA PRO A 332 -12.93 -14.66 -11.44
C PRO A 332 -11.43 -14.80 -11.66
N GLU A 333 -10.68 -13.71 -11.40
CA GLU A 333 -9.23 -13.67 -11.55
C GLU A 333 -8.52 -14.55 -10.52
N MET A 334 -8.99 -14.57 -9.27
CA MET A 334 -8.41 -15.41 -8.22
C MET A 334 -8.75 -16.88 -8.43
N ARG A 335 -10.00 -17.19 -8.79
CA ARG A 335 -10.41 -18.54 -9.20
C ARG A 335 -9.51 -19.07 -10.33
N PHE A 336 -9.40 -18.30 -11.42
CA PHE A 336 -8.55 -18.67 -12.55
C PHE A 336 -7.09 -18.85 -12.12
N GLY A 337 -6.57 -17.95 -11.29
CA GLY A 337 -5.19 -18.03 -10.77
C GLY A 337 -4.92 -19.35 -10.05
N VAL A 338 -5.81 -19.75 -9.13
CA VAL A 338 -5.68 -21.01 -8.37
C VAL A 338 -5.83 -22.22 -9.30
N GLU A 339 -6.88 -22.30 -10.13
CA GLU A 339 -7.11 -23.40 -11.08
C GLU A 339 -5.94 -23.56 -12.07
N ALA A 340 -5.43 -22.45 -12.61
CA ALA A 340 -4.40 -22.46 -13.64
C ALA A 340 -3.00 -22.73 -13.09
N THR A 341 -2.78 -22.72 -11.78
CA THR A 341 -1.45 -22.93 -11.17
C THR A 341 -1.38 -24.18 -10.30
N PHE A 342 -2.53 -24.71 -9.88
CA PHE A 342 -2.60 -25.94 -9.10
C PHE A 342 -1.84 -27.09 -9.76
N GLY A 343 -0.99 -27.76 -8.99
CA GLY A 343 -0.14 -28.87 -9.47
C GLY A 343 0.99 -28.48 -10.43
N LYS A 344 1.17 -27.19 -10.78
CA LYS A 344 2.21 -26.76 -11.73
C LYS A 344 3.56 -26.47 -11.09
N TYR A 345 3.65 -26.47 -9.77
CA TYR A 345 4.92 -26.28 -9.05
C TYR A 345 5.48 -27.64 -8.59
N GLY A 346 6.44 -28.17 -9.35
CA GLY A 346 7.20 -29.37 -9.02
C GLY A 346 8.69 -29.21 -9.37
N THR A 347 9.47 -30.29 -9.26
CA THR A 347 10.94 -30.26 -9.47
C THR A 347 11.36 -29.66 -10.81
N GLU A 348 10.71 -30.07 -11.91
CA GLU A 348 11.02 -29.56 -13.25
C GLU A 348 10.67 -28.08 -13.41
N ALA A 349 9.50 -27.67 -12.90
CA ALA A 349 9.07 -26.28 -12.94
C ALA A 349 10.02 -25.39 -12.13
N ARG A 350 10.42 -25.83 -10.93
CA ARG A 350 11.43 -25.18 -10.10
C ARG A 350 12.75 -24.99 -10.87
N ALA A 351 13.29 -26.05 -11.45
CA ALA A 351 14.55 -26.00 -12.20
C ALA A 351 14.48 -25.02 -13.38
N LYS A 352 13.37 -25.06 -14.15
CA LYS A 352 13.12 -24.16 -15.27
C LYS A 352 12.95 -22.69 -14.85
N ILE A 353 12.35 -22.44 -13.68
CA ILE A 353 12.23 -21.10 -13.11
C ILE A 353 13.62 -20.57 -12.74
N GLU A 354 14.46 -21.37 -12.09
CA GLU A 354 15.81 -20.95 -11.70
C GLU A 354 16.72 -20.72 -12.88
N SER A 355 16.67 -21.57 -13.90
CA SER A 355 17.48 -21.39 -15.11
C SER A 355 17.17 -20.07 -15.81
N ARG A 356 15.94 -19.55 -15.68
CA ARG A 356 15.54 -18.24 -16.22
C ARG A 356 15.96 -17.06 -15.35
N ARG A 357 16.17 -17.25 -14.04
CA ARG A 357 16.65 -16.19 -13.14
C ARG A 357 18.14 -15.90 -13.30
N ALA A 358 18.90 -16.90 -13.75
CA ALA A 358 20.35 -16.81 -13.91
C ALA A 358 20.80 -16.26 -15.29
N LEU A 359 19.86 -15.96 -16.19
CA LEU A 359 20.06 -15.32 -17.49
C LEU A 359 19.70 -13.84 -17.39
#